data_AF-B0L8V4-F1
#
_entry.id   AF-B0L8V4-F1
#
_cell.length_a   1.000
_cell.length_b   1.000
_cell.length_c   1.000
_cell.angle_alpha   90.00
_cell.angle_beta   90.00
_cell.angle_gamma   90.00
#
_symmetry.space_group_name_H-M   'P 1'
#
loop_
_entity.id
_entity.type
_entity.pdbx_description
1 polymer ?
#
loop_
_entity_poly.entity_id
_entity_poly.type
_entity_poly.pdbx_seq_one_letter_code
_entity_poly.pdbx_strand_id
1 'polypeptide(L)'
;QEVKDEHKNSEGDPAVKGKQKQKQFQMARRRMRQIIPTADVVVTNPTHYAVALKYDRFKMAAPVVLFKGVDQMALQIKIVARENNVMLV
;
A
#
# COMPACT_ATOMS: atom_id res chain seq x y z
N GLN A 1 24.03 -15.81 30.26
CA GLN A 1 23.53 -14.64 29.52
C GLN A 1 23.82 -14.79 28.03
N GLU A 2 23.52 -15.98 27.48
CA GLU A 2 23.85 -16.37 26.09
C GLU A 2 22.57 -16.74 25.30
N VAL A 3 21.55 -17.28 25.97
CA VAL A 3 20.26 -17.66 25.38
C VAL A 3 19.52 -16.49 24.72
N LYS A 4 19.75 -15.24 25.17
CA LYS A 4 19.08 -14.04 24.62
C LYS A 4 19.66 -13.61 23.26
N ASP A 5 20.88 -14.00 22.92
CA ASP A 5 21.53 -13.61 21.67
C ASP A 5 21.35 -14.64 20.55
N GLU A 6 21.12 -15.91 20.87
CA GLU A 6 20.81 -16.95 19.86
C GLU A 6 19.45 -16.75 19.19
N HIS A 7 18.42 -16.28 19.94
CA HIS A 7 17.12 -15.94 19.37
C HIS A 7 17.18 -14.74 18.40
N LYS A 8 18.13 -13.82 18.56
CA LYS A 8 18.34 -12.71 17.62
C LYS A 8 18.96 -13.17 16.30
N ASN A 9 19.75 -14.24 16.32
CA ASN A 9 20.49 -14.71 15.15
C ASN A 9 19.63 -15.54 14.18
N SER A 10 18.64 -16.29 14.68
CA SER A 10 17.80 -17.14 13.82
C SER A 10 16.62 -16.39 13.17
N GLU A 11 16.11 -15.34 13.82
CA GLU A 11 15.00 -14.55 13.28
C GLU A 11 15.44 -13.16 12.78
N GLY A 12 16.61 -12.65 13.15
CA GLY A 12 17.09 -11.31 12.82
C GLY A 12 16.64 -10.25 13.84
N ASP A 13 17.50 -9.25 14.10
CA ASP A 13 17.26 -8.19 15.09
C ASP A 13 15.91 -7.47 14.86
N PRO A 14 15.01 -7.44 15.86
CA PRO A 14 13.73 -6.73 15.79
C PRO A 14 13.85 -5.26 15.38
N ALA A 15 14.92 -4.56 15.79
CA ALA A 15 15.17 -3.18 15.39
C ALA A 15 15.47 -3.05 13.90
N VAL A 16 16.23 -4.02 13.34
CA VAL A 16 16.52 -4.09 11.91
C VAL A 16 15.25 -4.41 11.11
N LYS A 17 14.43 -5.37 11.57
CA LYS A 17 13.12 -5.67 10.96
C LYS A 17 12.19 -4.46 10.97
N GLY A 18 12.11 -3.74 12.10
CA GLY A 18 11.33 -2.52 12.23
C GLY A 18 11.76 -1.45 11.23
N LYS A 19 13.08 -1.22 11.11
CA LYS A 19 13.66 -0.28 10.15
C LYS A 19 13.40 -0.66 8.70
N GLN A 20 13.48 -1.95 8.36
CA GLN A 20 13.14 -2.45 7.03
C GLN A 20 11.66 -2.21 6.71
N LYS A 21 10.75 -2.55 7.63
CA LYS A 21 9.31 -2.32 7.47
C LYS A 21 8.99 -0.84 7.31
N GLN A 22 9.65 0.03 8.08
CA GLN A 22 9.51 1.48 7.95
C GLN A 22 9.98 1.97 6.56
N LYS A 23 11.13 1.50 6.07
CA LYS A 23 11.63 1.85 4.73
C LYS A 23 10.68 1.35 3.64
N GLN A 24 10.18 0.11 3.75
CA GLN A 24 9.18 -0.45 2.83
C GLN A 24 7.92 0.39 2.81
N PHE A 25 7.41 0.81 3.97
CA PHE A 25 6.24 1.67 4.08
C PHE A 25 6.46 3.02 3.39
N GLN A 26 7.62 3.66 3.61
CA GLN A 26 7.96 4.91 2.94
C GLN A 26 8.04 4.75 1.42
N MET A 27 8.64 3.67 0.93
CA MET A 27 8.70 3.38 -0.51
C MET A 27 7.31 3.12 -1.11
N ALA A 28 6.47 2.35 -0.42
CA ALA A 28 5.09 2.12 -0.83
C ALA A 28 4.30 3.42 -0.93
N ARG A 29 4.46 4.33 0.04
CA ARG A 29 3.82 5.66 0.04
C ARG A 29 4.28 6.53 -1.13
N ARG A 30 5.56 6.46 -1.53
CA ARG A 30 6.08 7.15 -2.72
C ARG A 30 5.46 6.59 -4.01
N ARG A 31 5.44 5.26 -4.16
CA ARG A 31 4.84 4.59 -5.33
C ARG A 31 3.34 4.88 -5.44
N MET A 32 2.62 4.81 -4.32
CA MET A 32 1.20 5.12 -4.26
C MET A 32 0.90 6.50 -4.86
N ARG A 33 1.65 7.55 -4.49
CA ARG A 33 1.44 8.91 -5.03
C ARG A 33 1.61 9.01 -6.55
N GLN A 34 2.42 8.14 -7.15
CA GLN A 34 2.61 8.09 -8.61
C GLN A 34 1.53 7.25 -9.29
N ILE A 35 1.08 6.17 -8.64
CA ILE A 35 0.17 5.19 -9.23
C ILE A 35 -1.30 5.62 -9.10
N ILE A 36 -1.73 6.12 -7.93
CA ILE A 36 -3.13 6.46 -7.66
C ILE A 36 -3.71 7.47 -8.67
N PRO A 37 -3.00 8.52 -9.11
CA PRO A 37 -3.52 9.44 -10.12
C PRO A 37 -3.85 8.78 -11.48
N THR A 38 -3.32 7.58 -11.74
CA THR A 38 -3.54 6.85 -12.99
C THR A 38 -4.70 5.84 -12.91
N ALA A 39 -5.29 5.68 -11.73
CA ALA A 39 -6.42 4.80 -11.49
C ALA A 39 -7.72 5.45 -11.98
N ASP A 40 -8.64 4.62 -12.46
CA ASP A 40 -9.97 5.08 -12.88
C ASP A 40 -10.90 5.18 -11.66
N VAL A 41 -10.72 4.25 -10.70
CA VAL A 41 -11.54 4.18 -9.50
C VAL A 41 -10.77 3.60 -8.30
N VAL A 42 -11.12 4.06 -7.11
CA VAL A 42 -10.67 3.49 -5.83
C VAL A 42 -11.87 2.93 -5.08
N VAL A 43 -11.89 1.61 -4.88
CA VAL A 43 -12.90 0.92 -4.07
C VAL A 43 -12.43 0.85 -2.63
N THR A 44 -13.29 1.22 -1.69
CA THR A 44 -12.94 1.32 -0.27
C THR A 44 -13.87 0.50 0.61
N ASN A 45 -13.29 -0.16 1.63
CA ASN A 45 -14.03 -0.53 2.83
C ASN A 45 -13.73 0.58 3.84
N PRO A 46 -14.73 1.34 4.33
CA PRO A 46 -14.55 2.65 4.94
C PRO A 46 -13.38 2.77 5.93
N THR A 47 -13.15 1.75 6.75
CA THR A 47 -12.13 1.76 7.82
C THR A 47 -10.90 0.89 7.54
N HIS A 48 -10.97 -0.07 6.61
CA HIS A 48 -9.97 -1.15 6.57
C HIS A 48 -9.20 -1.29 5.26
N TYR A 49 -9.82 -1.02 4.11
CA TYR A 49 -9.22 -1.31 2.81
C TYR A 49 -9.43 -0.18 1.81
N ALA A 50 -8.44 0.01 0.95
CA ALA A 50 -8.59 0.77 -0.29
C ALA A 50 -7.84 0.05 -1.42
N VAL A 51 -8.51 -0.10 -2.57
CA VAL A 51 -8.01 -0.79 -3.76
C VAL A 51 -8.20 0.11 -4.97
N ALA A 52 -7.10 0.47 -5.63
CA ALA A 52 -7.10 1.28 -6.85
C ALA A 52 -7.13 0.36 -8.07
N LEU A 53 -8.10 0.59 -8.95
CA LEU A 53 -8.35 -0.19 -10.15
C LEU A 53 -8.18 0.67 -11.41
N LYS A 54 -7.76 0.02 -12.49
CA LYS A 54 -7.74 0.59 -13.84
C LYS A 54 -8.38 -0.39 -14.80
N TYR A 55 -9.17 0.12 -15.74
CA TYR A 55 -9.80 -0.68 -16.77
C TYR A 55 -10.02 0.11 -18.07
N ASP A 56 -9.38 -0.35 -19.14
CA ASP A 56 -9.66 0.09 -20.51
C ASP A 56 -10.43 -1.00 -21.25
N ARG A 57 -11.71 -0.76 -21.52
CA ARG A 57 -12.62 -1.72 -22.17
C ARG A 57 -12.18 -2.16 -23.57
N PHE A 58 -11.30 -1.41 -24.23
CA PHE A 58 -10.83 -1.72 -25.59
C PHE A 58 -9.50 -2.47 -25.60
N LYS A 59 -8.74 -2.43 -24.49
CA LYS A 59 -7.37 -2.97 -24.42
C LYS A 59 -7.19 -4.03 -23.35
N MET A 60 -8.09 -4.11 -22.37
CA MET A 60 -7.96 -4.98 -21.21
C MET A 60 -9.08 -6.00 -21.16
N ALA A 61 -8.72 -7.26 -20.96
CA ALA A 61 -9.69 -8.35 -20.77
C ALA A 61 -10.46 -8.24 -19.44
N ALA A 62 -9.86 -7.60 -18.43
CA ALA A 62 -10.47 -7.37 -17.12
C ALA A 62 -9.83 -6.16 -16.41
N PRO A 63 -10.49 -5.57 -15.40
CA PRO A 63 -9.88 -4.56 -14.55
C PRO A 63 -8.63 -5.08 -13.84
N VAL A 64 -7.62 -4.23 -13.68
CA VAL A 64 -6.37 -4.55 -13.00
C VAL A 64 -6.22 -3.76 -11.70
N VAL A 65 -5.70 -4.42 -10.67
CA VAL A 65 -5.33 -3.76 -9.41
C VAL A 65 -3.99 -3.08 -9.58
N LEU A 66 -4.00 -1.74 -9.54
CA LEU A 66 -2.78 -0.95 -9.59
C LEU A 66 -2.09 -0.83 -8.22
N PHE A 67 -2.89 -0.66 -7.17
CA PHE A 67 -2.40 -0.49 -5.81
C PHE A 67 -3.45 -0.94 -4.80
N LYS A 68 -3.02 -1.47 -3.65
CA LYS A 68 -3.91 -1.79 -2.53
C LYS A 68 -3.25 -1.47 -1.20
N GLY A 69 -4.05 -1.07 -0.22
CA GLY A 69 -3.58 -0.73 1.11
C GLY A 69 -4.61 -1.05 2.17
N VAL A 70 -4.12 -1.20 3.40
CA VAL A 70 -4.92 -1.41 4.60
C VAL A 70 -4.66 -0.30 5.61
N ASP A 71 -5.59 -0.09 6.54
CA ASP A 71 -5.47 0.82 7.68
C ASP A 71 -4.92 2.21 7.28
N GLN A 72 -3.72 2.57 7.78
CA GLN A 72 -3.05 3.83 7.51
C GLN A 72 -2.77 4.03 6.01
N MET A 73 -2.41 2.98 5.28
CA MET A 73 -2.19 3.08 3.83
C MET A 73 -3.52 3.29 3.09
N ALA A 74 -4.61 2.65 3.53
CA ALA A 74 -5.94 2.87 2.96
C ALA A 74 -6.39 4.33 3.12
N LEU A 75 -6.13 4.93 4.28
CA LEU A 75 -6.40 6.35 4.51
C LEU A 75 -5.59 7.24 3.56
N GLN A 76 -4.30 6.96 3.38
CA GLN A 76 -3.45 7.72 2.46
C GLN A 76 -3.90 7.58 0.99
N ILE A 77 -4.31 6.38 0.56
CA ILE A 77 -4.87 6.16 -0.78
C ILE A 77 -6.10 7.03 -1.00
N LYS A 78 -7.02 7.08 -0.03
CA LYS A 78 -8.24 7.91 -0.11
C LYS A 78 -7.92 9.40 -0.22
N ILE A 79 -6.92 9.89 0.51
CA ILE A 79 -6.49 11.29 0.47
C ILE A 79 -5.96 11.61 -0.94
N VAL A 80 -5.01 10.83 -1.44
CA VAL A 80 -4.39 11.07 -2.76
C VAL A 80 -5.42 10.95 -3.89
N ALA A 81 -6.35 9.99 -3.79
CA ALA A 81 -7.41 9.83 -4.76
C ALA A 81 -8.30 11.09 -4.82
N ARG A 82 -8.69 11.66 -3.66
CA ARG A 82 -9.43 12.93 -3.60
C ARG A 82 -8.64 14.10 -4.16
N GLU A 83 -7.35 14.22 -3.81
CA GLU A 83 -6.47 15.28 -4.32
C GLU A 83 -6.34 15.26 -5.86
N ASN A 84 -6.46 14.08 -6.47
CA ASN A 84 -6.32 13.90 -7.92
C ASN A 84 -7.67 13.67 -8.64
N ASN A 85 -8.79 13.93 -7.97
CA ASN A 85 -10.15 13.75 -8.51
C ASN A 85 -10.42 12.33 -9.06
N VAL A 86 -9.82 11.31 -8.46
CA VAL A 86 -10.13 9.90 -8.75
C VAL A 86 -11.40 9.52 -8.00
N MET A 87 -12.31 8.79 -8.65
CA MET A 87 -13.57 8.36 -8.06
C MET A 87 -13.34 7.41 -6.87
N LEU A 88 -14.02 7.65 -5.75
CA LEU A 88 -14.07 6.74 -4.60
C LEU A 88 -15.44 6.06 -4.54
N VAL A 89 -15.46 4.77 -4.24
CA VAL A 89 -16.67 3.94 -4.08
C VAL A 89 -16.59 3.08 -2.82
#